data_AF-X1L3A0-F1
#
_entry.id   AF-X1L3A0-F1
#
_cell.length_a   1.000
_cell.length_b   1.000
_cell.length_c   1.000
_cell.angle_alpha   90.00
_cell.angle_beta   90.00
_cell.angle_gamma   90.00
#
_symmetry.space_group_name_H-M   'P 1'
#
loop_
_entity.id
_entity.type
_entity.pdbx_description
1 polymer ?
#
loop_
_entity_poly.entity_id
_entity_poly.type
_entity_poly.pdbx_seq_one_letter_code
_entity_poly.pdbx_strand_id
1 'polypeptide(L)'
;YGGVAGFYDFGPLGALLKNKIIQKWREYYVIKEGFFEIDSPNVMPEEVLKASGHVNHFVDAMVECQKCGAAFKVADLAREQTGKDIEGMPKEEMNQFSQLTLGREFRQL
;
A
#
# COMPACT_ATOMS: atom_id res chain seq x y z
N TYR A 1 8.04 17.62 16.02
CA TYR A 1 7.32 17.44 14.73
C TYR A 1 6.22 16.36 14.78
N GLY A 2 5.88 15.76 15.94
CA GLY A 2 4.71 14.87 16.05
C GLY A 2 4.82 13.47 15.44
N GLY A 3 5.82 13.23 14.58
CA GLY A 3 5.93 11.98 13.83
C GLY A 3 4.96 11.94 12.64
N VAL A 4 5.26 11.09 11.66
CA VAL A 4 4.40 10.90 10.48
C VAL A 4 4.11 9.41 10.36
N ALA A 5 2.83 9.06 10.32
CA ALA A 5 2.41 7.67 10.17
C ALA A 5 3.00 7.06 8.87
N GLY A 6 3.46 5.81 8.96
CA GLY A 6 4.09 5.09 7.84
C GLY A 6 5.60 5.30 7.68
N PHE A 7 6.21 6.20 8.47
CA PHE A 7 7.65 6.46 8.41
C PHE A 7 8.33 6.10 9.73
N TYR A 8 9.40 5.30 9.65
CA TYR A 8 10.10 4.77 10.81
C TYR A 8 11.62 4.84 10.64
N ASP A 9 12.31 5.23 11.70
CA ASP A 9 13.77 5.16 11.79
C ASP A 9 14.21 3.90 12.52
N PHE A 10 15.10 3.13 11.90
CA PHE A 10 15.69 1.96 12.53
C PHE A 10 16.91 2.37 13.37
N GLY A 11 16.79 2.26 14.69
CA GLY A 11 17.91 2.43 15.62
C GLY A 11 19.01 1.35 15.45
N PRO A 12 20.10 1.40 16.24
CA PRO A 12 21.29 0.58 16.00
C PRO A 12 21.03 -0.92 15.84
N LEU A 13 20.23 -1.51 16.74
CA LEU A 13 19.88 -2.93 16.65
C LEU A 13 18.97 -3.25 15.46
N GLY A 14 18.03 -2.36 15.14
CA GLY A 14 17.10 -2.53 14.02
C GLY A 14 17.81 -2.43 12.66
N ALA A 15 18.71 -1.46 12.51
CA ALA A 15 19.51 -1.30 11.31
C ALA A 15 20.43 -2.51 11.08
N LEU A 16 21.10 -2.98 12.14
CA LEU A 16 21.93 -4.19 12.08
C LEU A 16 21.12 -5.43 11.71
N LEU A 17 19.93 -5.60 12.29
CA LEU A 17 19.04 -6.72 11.98
C LEU A 17 18.55 -6.67 10.52
N LYS A 18 18.06 -5.52 10.05
CA LYS A 18 17.64 -5.31 8.67
C LYS A 18 18.75 -5.70 7.69
N ASN A 19 19.98 -5.23 7.95
CA ASN A 19 21.13 -5.56 7.10
C ASN A 19 21.45 -7.06 7.11
N LYS A 20 21.41 -7.72 8.28
CA LYS A 20 21.62 -9.18 8.36
C LYS A 20 20.58 -9.97 7.57
N ILE A 21 19.32 -9.55 7.60
CA ILE A 21 18.23 -10.19 6.82
C ILE A 21 18.51 -10.04 5.31
N ILE A 22 18.84 -8.82 4.86
CA ILE A 22 19.17 -8.56 3.44
C ILE A 22 20.37 -9.43 3.00
N GLN A 23 21.42 -9.54 3.82
CA GLN A 23 22.58 -10.36 3.50
C GLN A 23 22.24 -11.85 3.40
N LYS A 24 21.37 -12.36 4.28
CA LYS A 24 20.91 -13.75 4.20
C LYS A 24 20.08 -14.02 2.95
N TRP A 25 19.26 -13.06 2.53
CA TRP A 25 18.52 -13.14 1.28
C TRP A 25 19.46 -13.19 0.06
N ARG A 26 20.47 -12.31 0.01
CA ARG A 26 21.49 -12.31 -1.06
C ARG A 26 22.31 -13.60 -1.10
N GLU A 27 22.73 -14.10 0.06
CA GLU A 27 23.46 -15.36 0.17
C GLU A 27 22.69 -16.52 -0.48
N TYR A 28 21.37 -16.52 -0.33
CA TYR A 28 20.50 -17.53 -0.93
C TYR A 28 20.32 -17.29 -2.45
N TYR A 29 19.73 -16.16 -2.84
CA TYR A 29 19.30 -15.97 -4.24
C TYR A 29 20.41 -15.52 -5.19
N VAL A 30 21.31 -14.66 -4.73
CA VAL A 30 22.39 -14.13 -5.60
C VAL A 30 23.54 -15.13 -5.65
N ILE A 31 23.97 -15.65 -4.50
CA ILE A 31 25.17 -16.51 -4.44
C ILE A 31 24.84 -17.98 -4.72
N LYS A 32 23.86 -18.59 -4.03
CA LYS A 32 23.57 -20.04 -4.20
C LYS A 32 22.80 -20.33 -5.49
N GLU A 33 21.76 -19.55 -5.78
CA GLU A 33 20.98 -19.72 -7.02
C GLU A 33 21.62 -19.03 -8.24
N GLY A 34 22.59 -18.14 -8.02
CA GLY A 34 23.37 -17.50 -9.10
C GLY A 34 22.65 -16.38 -9.84
N PHE A 35 21.65 -15.72 -9.24
CA PHE A 35 20.96 -14.60 -9.87
C PHE A 35 21.80 -13.31 -9.89
N PHE A 36 21.61 -12.48 -10.91
CA PHE A 36 22.27 -11.19 -11.01
C PHE A 36 21.56 -10.12 -10.17
N GLU A 37 22.30 -9.47 -9.28
CA GLU A 37 21.84 -8.29 -8.56
C GLU A 37 22.07 -7.02 -9.42
N ILE A 38 21.05 -6.16 -9.51
CA ILE A 38 21.11 -4.87 -10.19
C ILE A 38 20.59 -3.77 -9.25
N ASP A 39 21.10 -2.55 -9.42
CA ASP A 39 20.63 -1.35 -8.70
C ASP A 39 20.12 -0.32 -9.71
N SER A 40 18.97 0.29 -9.41
CA SER A 40 18.23 1.15 -10.34
C SER A 40 17.70 2.40 -9.64
N PRO A 41 17.52 3.54 -10.35
CA PRO A 41 16.99 4.75 -9.75
C PRO A 41 15.57 4.58 -9.19
N ASN A 42 15.29 5.22 -8.05
CA ASN A 42 13.93 5.27 -7.48
C ASN A 42 12.98 6.18 -8.30
N VAL A 43 13.51 7.18 -8.99
CA VAL A 43 12.75 8.09 -9.84
C VAL A 43 12.78 7.58 -11.27
N MET A 44 11.61 7.41 -11.89
CA MET A 44 11.46 6.88 -13.24
C MET A 44 10.44 7.69 -14.07
N PRO A 45 10.53 7.65 -15.42
CA PRO A 45 9.54 8.27 -16.29
C PRO A 45 8.14 7.68 -16.10
N GLU A 46 7.10 8.51 -16.24
CA GLU A 46 5.69 8.11 -16.06
C GLU A 46 5.29 6.97 -17.00
N GLU A 47 5.85 6.96 -18.22
CA GLU A 47 5.59 5.98 -19.26
C GLU A 47 5.91 4.55 -18.81
N VAL A 48 6.90 4.36 -17.93
CA VAL A 48 7.26 3.05 -17.36
C VAL A 48 6.15 2.55 -16.42
N LEU A 49 5.57 3.44 -15.63
CA LEU A 49 4.45 3.11 -14.73
C LEU A 49 3.15 2.90 -15.49
N LYS A 50 2.94 3.62 -16.61
CA LYS A 50 1.81 3.38 -17.53
C LYS A 50 1.93 2.01 -18.19
N ALA A 51 3.10 1.70 -18.75
CA ALA A 51 3.33 0.44 -19.45
C ALA A 51 3.20 -0.79 -18.53
N SER A 52 3.61 -0.66 -17.26
CA SER A 52 3.46 -1.72 -16.25
C SER A 52 2.06 -1.80 -15.63
N GLY A 53 1.15 -0.87 -15.98
CA GLY A 53 -0.23 -0.83 -15.47
C GLY A 53 -0.42 -0.19 -14.09
N HIS A 54 0.67 0.22 -13.41
CA HIS A 54 0.59 0.79 -12.06
C HIS A 54 -0.29 2.04 -11.99
N VAL A 55 -0.27 2.89 -13.03
CA VAL A 55 -1.08 4.12 -13.07
C VAL A 55 -2.59 3.83 -12.94
N ASN A 56 -3.07 2.71 -13.48
CA ASN A 56 -4.50 2.39 -13.48
C ASN A 56 -4.90 1.43 -12.35
N HIS A 57 -3.98 0.59 -11.88
CA HIS A 57 -4.30 -0.54 -11.00
C HIS A 57 -3.71 -0.43 -9.60
N PHE A 58 -2.67 0.38 -9.37
CA PHE A 58 -2.09 0.55 -8.04
C PHE A 58 -2.83 1.66 -7.27
N VAL A 59 -4.13 1.43 -7.03
CA VAL A 59 -5.03 2.38 -6.37
C VAL A 59 -5.87 1.68 -5.30
N ASP A 60 -5.96 2.28 -4.13
CA ASP A 60 -6.91 1.88 -3.10
C ASP A 60 -8.19 2.72 -3.23
N ALA A 61 -9.36 2.10 -3.05
CA ALA A 61 -10.61 2.83 -2.93
C ALA A 61 -10.66 3.53 -1.57
N MET A 62 -10.83 4.86 -1.55
CA MET A 62 -10.78 5.69 -0.35
C MET A 62 -12.07 6.50 -0.18
N VAL A 63 -12.41 6.76 1.08
CA VAL A 63 -13.50 7.66 1.45
C VAL A 63 -13.08 8.64 2.54
N GLU A 64 -13.68 9.81 2.56
CA GLU A 64 -13.46 10.86 3.56
C GLU A 64 -14.69 11.01 4.46
N CYS A 65 -14.49 10.98 5.78
CA CYS A 65 -15.56 11.25 6.74
C CYS A 65 -15.96 12.73 6.69
N GLN A 66 -17.23 13.01 6.45
CA GLN A 66 -17.71 14.40 6.35
C GLN A 66 -17.71 15.14 7.70
N LYS A 67 -17.65 14.42 8.82
CA LYS A 67 -17.68 15.01 10.17
C LYS A 67 -16.28 15.42 10.66
N CYS A 68 -15.26 14.62 10.37
CA CYS A 68 -13.90 14.82 10.90
C CYS A 68 -12.83 15.03 9.83
N GLY A 69 -13.15 14.86 8.53
CA GLY A 69 -12.22 15.03 7.41
C GLY A 69 -11.15 13.93 7.29
N ALA A 70 -11.22 12.87 8.11
CA ALA A 70 -10.27 11.77 8.02
C ALA A 70 -10.59 10.87 6.81
N ALA A 71 -9.54 10.43 6.12
CA ALA A 71 -9.62 9.51 4.99
C ALA A 71 -9.42 8.05 5.46
N PHE A 72 -10.20 7.14 4.89
CA PHE A 72 -10.20 5.72 5.23
C PHE A 72 -10.19 4.88 3.96
N LYS A 73 -9.44 3.77 3.99
CA LYS A 73 -9.52 2.74 2.96
C LYS A 73 -10.86 2.03 3.07
N VAL A 74 -11.60 1.97 1.96
CA VAL A 74 -12.97 1.42 1.91
C VAL A 74 -12.98 -0.03 2.39
N ALA A 75 -11.99 -0.84 2.00
CA ALA A 75 -11.90 -2.24 2.41
C ALA A 75 -11.72 -2.40 3.93
N ASP A 76 -10.87 -1.58 4.55
CA ASP A 76 -10.65 -1.63 6.00
C ASP A 76 -11.91 -1.20 6.77
N LEU A 77 -12.54 -0.12 6.33
CA LEU A 77 -13.77 0.39 6.93
C LEU A 77 -14.95 -0.58 6.76
N ALA A 78 -15.06 -1.23 5.59
CA ALA A 78 -16.05 -2.27 5.32
C ALA A 78 -15.87 -3.47 6.24
N ARG A 79 -14.63 -3.92 6.42
CA ARG A 79 -14.29 -5.03 7.32
C ARG A 79 -14.65 -4.69 8.76
N GLU A 80 -14.36 -3.47 9.22
CA GLU A 80 -14.69 -3.03 10.58
C GLU A 80 -16.19 -2.97 10.83
N GLN A 81 -16.98 -2.42 9.90
CA GLN A 81 -18.41 -2.20 10.11
C GLN A 81 -19.28 -3.43 9.81
N THR A 82 -18.86 -4.26 8.86
CA THR A 82 -19.71 -5.35 8.34
C THR A 82 -19.09 -6.74 8.50
N GLY A 83 -17.82 -6.83 8.88
CA GLY A 83 -17.07 -8.09 8.96
C GLY A 83 -16.74 -8.71 7.59
N LYS A 84 -17.09 -8.04 6.49
CA LYS A 84 -16.81 -8.53 5.13
C LYS A 84 -15.46 -8.03 4.65
N ASP A 85 -14.67 -8.94 4.11
CA ASP A 85 -13.48 -8.59 3.35
C ASP A 85 -13.88 -8.36 1.88
N ILE A 86 -13.56 -7.18 1.39
CA ILE A 86 -13.83 -6.74 0.01
C ILE A 86 -12.52 -6.38 -0.71
N GLU A 87 -11.36 -6.68 -0.10
CA GLU A 87 -10.06 -6.42 -0.71
C GLU A 87 -9.90 -7.24 -2.01
N GLY A 88 -9.46 -6.58 -3.08
CA GLY A 88 -9.31 -7.19 -4.41
C GLY A 88 -10.57 -7.24 -5.28
N MET A 89 -11.74 -6.77 -4.79
CA MET A 89 -12.91 -6.55 -5.66
C MET A 89 -12.64 -5.51 -6.76
N PRO A 90 -13.33 -5.57 -7.91
CA PRO A 90 -13.28 -4.51 -8.91
C PRO A 90 -13.63 -3.15 -8.31
N LYS A 91 -13.01 -2.09 -8.82
CA LYS A 91 -13.20 -0.71 -8.32
C LYS A 91 -14.66 -0.29 -8.36
N GLU A 92 -15.38 -0.68 -9.42
CA GLU A 92 -16.80 -0.39 -9.59
C GLU A 92 -17.65 -1.02 -8.47
N GLU A 93 -17.36 -2.25 -8.10
CA GLU A 93 -18.05 -2.97 -7.03
C GLU A 93 -17.75 -2.39 -5.65
N MET A 94 -16.48 -2.04 -5.39
CA MET A 94 -16.10 -1.35 -4.15
C MET A 94 -16.78 0.02 -4.04
N ASN A 95 -16.88 0.75 -5.15
CA ASN A 95 -17.53 2.06 -5.18
C ASN A 95 -19.03 1.92 -4.88
N GLN A 96 -19.69 0.93 -5.48
CA GLN A 96 -21.10 0.65 -5.22
C GLN A 96 -21.34 0.24 -3.77
N PHE A 97 -20.48 -0.63 -3.21
CA PHE A 97 -20.53 -1.02 -1.80
C PHE A 97 -20.40 0.19 -0.89
N SER A 98 -19.41 1.05 -1.15
CA SER A 98 -19.19 2.28 -0.39
C SER A 98 -20.41 3.20 -0.41
N GLN A 99 -21.04 3.40 -1.56
CA GLN A 99 -22.23 4.25 -1.65
C GLN A 99 -23.42 3.69 -0.87
N LEU A 100 -23.64 2.38 -0.91
CA LEU A 100 -24.77 1.72 -0.25
C LEU A 100 -24.60 1.59 1.26
N THR A 101 -23.37 1.34 1.72
CA THR A 101 -23.07 1.02 3.13
C THR A 101 -22.56 2.24 3.91
N LEU A 102 -21.78 3.12 3.29
CA LEU A 102 -21.06 4.21 3.95
C LEU A 102 -21.56 5.62 3.56
N GLY A 103 -22.38 5.73 2.50
CA GLY A 103 -22.64 6.98 1.78
C GLY A 103 -23.35 8.12 2.54
N ARG A 104 -23.84 7.90 3.77
CA ARG A 104 -24.44 8.98 4.58
C ARG A 104 -23.43 9.75 5.42
N GLU A 105 -22.30 9.13 5.77
CA GLU A 105 -21.29 9.74 6.63
C GLU A 105 -19.96 10.00 5.90
N PHE A 106 -19.77 9.36 4.76
CA PHE A 106 -18.52 9.36 4.02
C PHE A 106 -18.72 9.81 2.56
N ARG A 107 -17.81 10.67 2.07
CA ARG A 107 -17.72 11.09 0.66
C ARG A 107 -16.61 10.29 -0.03
N GLN A 108 -16.83 9.92 -1.29
CA GLN A 108 -15.81 9.23 -2.09
C GLN A 108 -14.70 10.19 -2.54
N LEU A 109 -13.46 9.72 -2.50
CA LEU A 109 -12.27 10.41 -2.99
C LEU A 109 -11.86 9.92 -4.38
#